data_AF-A0A940BRD6-F1
#
_entry.id   AF-A0A940BRD6-F1
#
_cell.length_a   1.000
_cell.length_b   1.000
_cell.length_c   1.000
_cell.angle_alpha   90.00
_cell.angle_beta   90.00
_cell.angle_gamma   90.00
#
_symmetry.space_group_name_H-M   'P 1'
#
loop_
_entity.id
_entity.type
_entity.pdbx_description
1 polymer ?
#
loop_
_entity_poly.entity_id
_entity_poly.type
_entity_poly.pdbx_seq_one_letter_code
_entity_poly.pdbx_strand_id
1 'polypeptide(L)'
;MKKRVFAAAALIAVCLSAGCGKQPEDQPSGTPSETPTEAAVTEAPPIIDPEGNTLAEKPTEREREIEEAADFEFEIINGGAVVTKYSGNAEEVVIPSELGGAPVTELGYYAFEAKWDLKSVTIPDTVTAIGEFCFSDCSSLVSIVLPESLTTLDRGAFAACTSLQELNVPAGVAYIHEEAFTACEAMTSLTIGSSTVKYENWGLEDLPDLTLYVTEGSEIAQWAQSSGVNYSFV
;
A
#
# COMPACT_ATOMS: atom_id res chain seq x y z
N MET A 1 12.45 45.58 27.35
CA MET A 1 11.89 46.65 26.48
C MET A 1 10.97 46.00 25.44
N LYS A 2 10.02 46.74 24.82
CA LYS A 2 9.22 46.40 23.61
C LYS A 2 9.20 44.88 23.24
N LYS A 3 8.24 44.02 23.59
CA LYS A 3 6.76 44.12 23.47
C LYS A 3 6.30 44.73 22.13
N ARG A 4 5.87 43.86 21.20
CA ARG A 4 4.84 44.13 20.18
C ARG A 4 4.01 42.87 19.92
N VAL A 5 2.84 42.82 20.56
CA VAL A 5 1.69 42.03 20.09
C VAL A 5 0.96 42.89 19.06
N PHE A 6 0.44 42.29 18.00
CA PHE A 6 -0.66 42.85 17.21
C PHE A 6 -1.72 41.78 17.02
N ALA A 7 -2.99 42.20 17.02
CA ALA A 7 -4.14 41.33 17.00
C ALA A 7 -5.16 41.80 15.96
N ALA A 8 -5.98 40.85 15.52
CA ALA A 8 -7.34 40.98 14.99
C ALA A 8 -7.67 42.14 14.02
N ALA A 9 -8.08 41.75 12.81
CA ALA A 9 -9.12 42.46 12.06
C ALA A 9 -10.01 41.44 11.35
N ALA A 10 -11.23 41.24 11.87
CA ALA A 10 -12.28 40.54 11.14
C ALA A 10 -13.16 41.59 10.44
N LEU A 11 -13.53 41.35 9.19
CA LEU A 11 -14.46 42.21 8.44
C LEU A 11 -15.45 41.36 7.65
N ILE A 12 -16.71 41.36 8.11
CA ILE A 12 -17.86 40.86 7.36
C ILE A 12 -18.36 42.02 6.49
N ALA A 13 -18.68 41.75 5.23
CA ALA A 13 -19.36 42.69 4.34
C ALA A 13 -20.53 41.99 3.62
N VAL A 14 -21.76 42.36 3.99
CA VAL A 14 -22.99 41.89 3.33
C VAL A 14 -23.89 43.11 3.04
N CYS A 15 -23.98 43.48 1.77
CA CYS A 15 -25.03 44.28 1.12
C CYS A 15 -25.02 43.84 -0.36
N LEU A 16 -26.02 43.19 -0.97
CA LEU A 16 -27.47 43.42 -1.08
C LEU A 16 -27.88 44.72 -1.80
N SER A 17 -28.66 44.53 -2.88
CA SER A 17 -29.55 45.46 -3.59
C SER A 17 -28.92 46.61 -4.41
N ALA A 18 -29.51 47.06 -5.53
CA ALA A 18 -30.48 46.43 -6.45
C ALA A 18 -30.64 47.23 -7.77
N GLY A 19 -31.08 46.56 -8.84
CA GLY A 19 -31.89 47.15 -9.91
C GLY A 19 -31.17 47.60 -11.21
N CYS A 20 -31.87 47.72 -12.35
CA CYS A 20 -33.25 47.27 -12.63
C CYS A 20 -33.58 47.21 -14.13
N GLY A 21 -34.29 46.15 -14.56
CA GLY A 21 -35.21 46.17 -15.71
C GLY A 21 -34.73 45.55 -17.04
N LYS A 22 -35.56 44.83 -17.80
CA LYS A 22 -36.95 44.36 -17.55
C LYS A 22 -37.26 43.00 -18.20
N GLN A 23 -38.17 42.29 -17.54
CA GLN A 23 -38.97 41.09 -17.92
C GLN A 23 -40.06 41.42 -18.98
N PRO A 24 -40.98 40.49 -19.34
CA PRO A 24 -41.08 39.04 -19.05
C PRO A 24 -40.98 38.21 -20.37
N GLU A 25 -41.53 37.02 -20.66
CA GLU A 25 -42.50 36.03 -20.11
C GLU A 25 -41.99 34.60 -20.51
N ASP A 26 -42.37 33.42 -20.00
CA ASP A 26 -43.35 32.98 -18.98
C ASP A 26 -42.88 31.63 -18.31
N GLN A 27 -43.76 30.85 -17.69
CA GLN A 27 -43.54 29.50 -17.09
C GLN A 27 -44.76 28.55 -17.38
N PRO A 28 -44.81 27.23 -17.03
CA PRO A 28 -44.39 26.65 -15.73
C PRO A 28 -43.83 25.20 -15.67
N SER A 29 -43.22 24.90 -14.51
CA SER A 29 -43.25 23.65 -13.70
C SER A 29 -42.92 22.26 -14.29
N GLY A 30 -42.00 21.54 -13.64
CA GLY A 30 -41.90 20.08 -13.73
C GLY A 30 -40.62 19.46 -13.13
N THR A 31 -40.67 18.96 -11.90
CA THR A 31 -39.72 17.98 -11.31
C THR A 31 -40.55 16.79 -10.81
N PRO A 32 -40.08 15.53 -10.90
CA PRO A 32 -38.95 15.05 -10.08
C PRO A 32 -37.98 14.04 -10.75
N SER A 33 -36.96 13.69 -9.95
CA SER A 33 -36.06 12.52 -9.94
C SER A 33 -36.41 11.29 -10.80
N GLU A 34 -35.41 10.73 -11.51
CA GLU A 34 -35.10 9.28 -11.49
C GLU A 34 -33.70 8.95 -12.08
N THR A 35 -33.18 7.77 -11.73
CA THR A 35 -31.93 7.15 -12.22
C THR A 35 -32.09 5.62 -12.21
N PRO A 36 -31.33 4.85 -13.00
CA PRO A 36 -30.56 5.18 -14.21
C PRO A 36 -31.16 4.51 -15.47
N THR A 37 -30.50 4.58 -16.63
CA THR A 37 -30.82 3.66 -17.74
C THR A 37 -29.56 3.26 -18.51
N GLU A 38 -29.48 1.95 -18.75
CA GLU A 38 -28.48 1.23 -19.53
C GLU A 38 -28.39 1.74 -20.98
N ALA A 39 -27.21 2.18 -21.41
CA ALA A 39 -26.97 2.65 -22.77
C ALA A 39 -26.62 1.45 -23.68
N ALA A 40 -27.58 1.02 -24.49
CA ALA A 40 -27.39 -0.10 -25.41
C ALA A 40 -26.29 0.19 -26.44
N VAL A 41 -25.38 -0.77 -26.63
CA VAL A 41 -24.37 -0.72 -27.70
C VAL A 41 -25.07 -0.91 -29.04
N THR A 42 -25.11 0.15 -29.84
CA THR A 42 -25.57 0.08 -31.24
C THR A 42 -24.42 -0.43 -32.11
N GLU A 43 -24.48 -1.70 -32.53
CA GLU A 43 -23.53 -2.25 -33.51
C GLU A 43 -23.55 -1.44 -34.81
N ALA A 44 -22.37 -1.28 -35.43
CA ALA A 44 -22.23 -0.65 -36.73
C ALA A 44 -22.71 -1.62 -37.85
N PRO A 45 -23.30 -1.11 -38.95
CA PRO A 45 -23.71 -1.95 -40.07
C PRO A 45 -22.48 -2.59 -40.75
N PRO A 46 -22.56 -3.88 -41.17
CA PRO A 46 -21.40 -4.61 -41.68
C PRO A 46 -20.89 -4.04 -43.00
N ILE A 47 -19.57 -4.06 -43.19
CA ILE A 47 -18.91 -3.62 -44.41
C ILE A 47 -19.03 -4.70 -45.49
N ILE A 48 -19.65 -4.34 -46.62
CA ILE A 48 -19.87 -5.23 -47.77
C ILE A 48 -19.02 -4.72 -48.94
N ASP A 49 -18.32 -5.63 -49.62
CA ASP A 49 -17.51 -5.34 -50.80
C ASP A 49 -18.39 -5.12 -52.08
N PRO A 50 -17.86 -4.59 -53.19
CA PRO A 50 -18.66 -4.37 -54.40
C PRO A 50 -19.03 -5.65 -55.17
N GLU A 51 -18.59 -6.82 -54.71
CA GLU A 51 -18.98 -8.14 -55.24
C GLU A 51 -20.10 -8.79 -54.40
N GLY A 52 -20.44 -8.19 -53.26
CA GLY A 52 -21.52 -8.60 -52.36
C GLY A 52 -21.08 -9.42 -51.14
N ASN A 53 -19.77 -9.60 -50.92
CA ASN A 53 -19.28 -10.35 -49.77
C ASN A 53 -19.19 -9.46 -48.53
N THR A 54 -19.59 -10.00 -47.37
CA THR A 54 -19.31 -9.38 -46.07
C THR A 54 -17.82 -9.49 -45.76
N LEU A 55 -17.13 -8.35 -45.66
CA LEU A 55 -15.77 -8.31 -45.15
C LEU A 55 -15.83 -8.43 -43.63
N ALA A 56 -15.28 -9.50 -43.07
CA ALA A 56 -15.10 -9.60 -41.63
C ALA A 56 -14.17 -8.46 -41.18
N GLU A 57 -14.61 -7.66 -40.21
CA GLU A 57 -13.76 -6.62 -39.65
C GLU A 57 -12.51 -7.27 -39.03
N LYS A 58 -11.34 -6.78 -39.44
CA LYS A 58 -10.07 -7.30 -38.94
C LYS A 58 -9.96 -6.90 -37.47
N PRO A 59 -9.84 -7.84 -36.51
CA PRO A 59 -9.97 -7.54 -35.08
C PRO A 59 -9.15 -6.32 -34.64
N THR A 60 -9.87 -5.26 -34.27
CA THR A 60 -9.31 -3.96 -33.87
C THR A 60 -8.92 -3.95 -32.40
N GLU A 61 -9.59 -4.75 -31.57
CA GLU A 61 -9.22 -4.96 -30.18
C GLU A 61 -8.30 -6.17 -30.08
N ARG A 62 -7.12 -5.96 -29.49
CA ARG A 62 -6.21 -7.02 -29.09
C ARG A 62 -6.46 -7.29 -27.62
N GLU A 63 -7.29 -8.29 -27.34
CA GLU A 63 -7.34 -8.90 -26.01
C GLU A 63 -5.92 -9.21 -25.56
N ARG A 64 -5.51 -8.62 -24.44
CA ARG A 64 -4.26 -8.98 -23.78
C ARG A 64 -4.60 -10.03 -22.74
N GLU A 65 -4.37 -11.30 -23.09
CA GLU A 65 -3.90 -12.25 -22.08
C GLU A 65 -2.64 -11.64 -21.48
N ILE A 66 -2.73 -11.16 -20.23
CA ILE A 66 -1.59 -10.59 -19.54
C ILE A 66 -0.87 -11.74 -18.84
N GLU A 67 0.28 -12.13 -19.38
CA GLU A 67 1.22 -13.00 -18.67
C GLU A 67 1.94 -12.13 -17.63
N GLU A 68 1.22 -11.76 -16.58
CA GLU A 68 1.52 -10.67 -15.63
C GLU A 68 2.57 -11.04 -14.57
N ALA A 69 3.64 -11.72 -15.02
CA ALA A 69 4.81 -12.09 -14.23
C ALA A 69 6.12 -11.46 -14.75
N ALA A 70 6.07 -10.66 -15.83
CA ALA A 70 7.26 -10.12 -16.51
C ALA A 70 8.16 -9.22 -15.63
N ASP A 71 7.62 -8.65 -14.56
CA ASP A 71 8.36 -7.80 -13.62
C ASP A 71 9.00 -8.60 -12.46
N PHE A 72 8.77 -9.91 -12.34
CA PHE A 72 9.29 -10.73 -11.23
C PHE A 72 10.34 -11.75 -11.70
N GLU A 73 11.58 -11.56 -11.24
CA GLU A 73 12.61 -12.59 -11.24
C GLU A 73 12.44 -13.49 -10.00
N PHE A 74 12.50 -14.81 -10.19
CA PHE A 74 12.27 -15.79 -9.12
C PHE A 74 13.08 -17.08 -9.34
N GLU A 75 13.29 -17.84 -8.26
CA GLU A 75 13.87 -19.18 -8.28
C GLU A 75 12.93 -20.21 -7.63
N ILE A 76 12.97 -21.46 -8.08
CA ILE A 76 12.19 -22.55 -7.47
C ILE A 76 13.09 -23.35 -6.52
N ILE A 77 12.85 -23.20 -5.22
CA ILE A 77 13.65 -23.80 -4.15
C ILE A 77 12.74 -24.74 -3.34
N ASN A 78 13.11 -26.03 -3.27
CA ASN A 78 12.38 -27.09 -2.57
C ASN A 78 10.89 -27.27 -2.95
N GLY A 79 10.43 -26.65 -4.05
CA GLY A 79 9.04 -26.68 -4.52
C GLY A 79 8.19 -25.46 -4.15
N GLY A 80 8.78 -24.45 -3.48
CA GLY A 80 8.25 -23.09 -3.40
C GLY A 80 8.98 -22.16 -4.38
N ALA A 81 8.34 -21.06 -4.75
CA ALA A 81 8.95 -19.97 -5.50
C ALA A 81 9.47 -18.89 -4.53
N VAL A 82 10.72 -18.47 -4.73
CA VAL A 82 11.36 -17.36 -4.04
C VAL A 82 11.43 -16.18 -5.00
N VAL A 83 10.78 -15.06 -4.69
CA VAL A 83 10.91 -13.84 -5.50
C VAL A 83 12.29 -13.26 -5.23
N THR A 84 13.19 -13.31 -6.21
CA THR A 84 14.57 -12.83 -6.04
C THR A 84 14.73 -11.37 -6.43
N LYS A 85 13.88 -10.83 -7.31
CA LYS A 85 13.86 -9.40 -7.66
C LYS A 85 12.58 -8.96 -8.37
N TYR A 86 12.05 -7.80 -7.97
CA TYR A 86 11.02 -7.05 -8.69
C TYR A 86 11.68 -5.96 -9.55
N SER A 87 11.49 -6.04 -10.87
CA SER A 87 12.02 -5.10 -11.86
C SER A 87 11.02 -4.00 -12.27
N GLY A 88 9.75 -4.13 -11.88
CA GLY A 88 8.70 -3.14 -12.17
C GLY A 88 8.80 -1.84 -11.35
N ASN A 89 7.93 -0.88 -11.67
CA ASN A 89 7.88 0.46 -11.05
C ASN A 89 6.44 0.90 -10.74
N ALA A 90 5.57 -0.04 -10.35
CA ALA A 90 4.20 0.29 -9.95
C ALA A 90 4.18 0.88 -8.52
N GLU A 91 3.29 1.85 -8.27
CA GLU A 91 3.09 2.42 -6.94
C GLU A 91 2.37 1.45 -5.97
N GLU A 92 1.61 0.51 -6.52
CA GLU A 92 0.89 -0.54 -5.79
C GLU A 92 1.24 -1.88 -6.43
N VAL A 93 1.69 -2.85 -5.64
CA VAL A 93 2.13 -4.18 -6.13
C VAL A 93 1.34 -5.29 -5.45
N VAL A 94 0.74 -6.16 -6.25
CA VAL A 94 0.24 -7.46 -5.80
C VAL A 94 1.26 -8.52 -6.21
N ILE A 95 1.83 -9.22 -5.23
CA ILE A 95 2.77 -10.31 -5.51
C ILE A 95 1.95 -11.56 -5.88
N PRO A 96 2.19 -12.21 -7.04
CA PRO A 96 1.47 -13.41 -7.43
C PRO A 96 1.56 -14.52 -6.38
N SER A 97 0.46 -15.23 -6.11
CA SER A 97 0.45 -16.37 -5.18
C SER A 97 1.22 -17.58 -5.71
N GLU A 98 1.40 -17.68 -7.03
CA GLU A 98 2.20 -18.71 -7.69
C GLU A 98 3.10 -18.10 -8.76
N LEU A 99 4.33 -18.60 -8.88
CA LEU A 99 5.29 -18.29 -9.95
C LEU A 99 5.91 -19.60 -10.44
N GLY A 100 6.04 -19.75 -11.77
CA GLY A 100 6.60 -20.97 -12.39
C GLY A 100 5.81 -22.27 -12.12
N GLY A 101 4.57 -22.18 -11.63
CA GLY A 101 3.76 -23.34 -11.20
C GLY A 101 4.07 -23.83 -9.78
N ALA A 102 4.66 -22.99 -8.94
CA ALA A 102 4.89 -23.23 -7.51
C ALA A 102 4.37 -22.04 -6.67
N PRO A 103 3.89 -22.26 -5.44
CA PRO A 103 3.43 -21.18 -4.56
C PRO A 103 4.60 -20.27 -4.17
N VAL A 104 4.37 -18.96 -4.09
CA VAL A 104 5.38 -17.99 -3.62
C VAL A 104 5.51 -18.10 -2.10
N THR A 105 6.65 -18.59 -1.63
CA THR A 105 6.90 -18.91 -0.20
C THR A 105 7.86 -17.94 0.49
N GLU A 106 8.61 -17.15 -0.27
CA GLU A 106 9.66 -16.27 0.25
C GLU A 106 9.85 -15.05 -0.65
N LEU A 107 10.05 -13.88 -0.03
CA LEU A 107 10.53 -12.69 -0.71
C LEU A 107 12.00 -12.54 -0.36
N GLY A 108 12.87 -12.72 -1.34
CA GLY A 108 14.30 -12.90 -1.12
C GLY A 108 15.08 -11.61 -0.82
N TYR A 109 16.38 -11.81 -0.59
CA TYR A 109 17.39 -10.76 -0.38
C TYR A 109 17.24 -9.61 -1.38
N TYR A 110 17.08 -8.38 -0.89
CA TYR A 110 16.96 -7.15 -1.70
C TYR A 110 15.85 -7.14 -2.77
N ALA A 111 14.87 -8.04 -2.73
CA ALA A 111 13.96 -8.27 -3.86
C ALA A 111 13.13 -7.04 -4.28
N PHE A 112 12.85 -6.11 -3.36
CA PHE A 112 12.19 -4.82 -3.59
C PHE A 112 13.06 -3.63 -3.14
N GLU A 113 14.38 -3.78 -3.05
CA GLU A 113 15.29 -2.69 -2.64
C GLU A 113 15.10 -1.42 -3.49
N ALA A 114 15.15 -0.25 -2.84
CA ALA A 114 15.16 1.08 -3.43
C ALA A 114 13.97 1.39 -4.37
N LYS A 115 12.80 0.78 -4.13
CA LYS A 115 11.56 1.07 -4.87
C LYS A 115 10.92 2.36 -4.38
N TRP A 116 11.54 3.49 -4.73
CA TRP A 116 11.17 4.83 -4.26
C TRP A 116 9.74 5.29 -4.61
N ASP A 117 9.12 4.72 -5.65
CA ASP A 117 7.74 5.03 -6.05
C ASP A 117 6.68 4.09 -5.41
N LEU A 118 7.11 3.00 -4.77
CA LEU A 118 6.25 1.97 -4.19
C LEU A 118 5.60 2.45 -2.89
N LYS A 119 4.27 2.40 -2.82
CA LYS A 119 3.44 2.90 -1.71
C LYS A 119 2.70 1.81 -0.96
N SER A 120 2.35 0.71 -1.62
CA SER A 120 1.78 -0.47 -0.97
C SER A 120 2.13 -1.78 -1.64
N VAL A 121 2.18 -2.85 -0.84
CA VAL A 121 2.44 -4.22 -1.29
C VAL A 121 1.40 -5.17 -0.68
N THR A 122 0.79 -6.00 -1.51
CA THR A 122 -0.01 -7.17 -1.09
C THR A 122 0.85 -8.43 -1.22
N ILE A 123 1.16 -9.04 -0.08
CA ILE A 123 1.89 -10.31 0.02
C ILE A 123 0.86 -11.46 0.10
N PRO A 124 1.03 -12.58 -0.62
CA PRO A 124 0.13 -13.73 -0.54
C PRO A 124 0.33 -14.54 0.75
N ASP A 125 -0.74 -15.17 1.25
CA ASP A 125 -0.82 -16.03 2.45
C ASP A 125 0.07 -17.30 2.41
N THR A 126 0.87 -17.48 1.37
CA THR A 126 1.85 -18.56 1.23
C THR A 126 3.26 -18.16 1.64
N VAL A 127 3.55 -16.86 1.80
CA VAL A 127 4.89 -16.38 2.17
C VAL A 127 5.18 -16.61 3.66
N THR A 128 6.26 -17.34 3.92
CA THR A 128 6.73 -17.65 5.28
C THR A 128 7.93 -16.79 5.72
N ALA A 129 8.65 -16.17 4.78
CA ALA A 129 9.82 -15.33 5.10
C ALA A 129 9.95 -14.09 4.19
N ILE A 130 10.46 -13.01 4.77
CA ILE A 130 10.89 -11.79 4.08
C ILE A 130 12.38 -11.61 4.41
N GLY A 131 13.23 -11.72 3.39
CA GLY A 131 14.69 -11.82 3.48
C GLY A 131 15.42 -10.51 3.79
N GLU A 132 16.76 -10.58 3.87
CA GLU A 132 17.60 -9.44 4.25
C GLU A 132 17.37 -8.26 3.29
N PHE A 133 17.15 -7.07 3.87
CA PHE A 133 16.90 -5.82 3.13
C PHE A 133 15.80 -5.89 2.05
N CYS A 134 14.85 -6.82 2.16
CA CYS A 134 13.88 -7.10 1.08
C CYS A 134 13.14 -5.85 0.59
N PHE A 135 12.69 -4.96 1.50
CA PHE A 135 12.06 -3.67 1.19
C PHE A 135 12.95 -2.47 1.59
N SER A 136 14.27 -2.63 1.70
CA SER A 136 15.16 -1.53 2.10
C SER A 136 15.03 -0.33 1.16
N ASP A 137 15.07 0.89 1.70
CA ASP A 137 14.94 2.15 0.96
C ASP A 137 13.64 2.27 0.11
N CYS A 138 12.59 1.52 0.44
CA CYS A 138 11.23 1.76 -0.05
C CYS A 138 10.63 3.01 0.62
N SER A 139 11.23 4.16 0.38
CA SER A 139 10.97 5.41 1.11
C SER A 139 9.54 5.98 0.94
N SER A 140 8.80 5.56 -0.09
CA SER A 140 7.36 5.90 -0.26
C SER A 140 6.40 4.85 0.31
N LEU A 141 6.86 3.72 0.85
CA LEU A 141 6.01 2.64 1.32
C LEU A 141 5.23 3.11 2.56
N VAL A 142 3.92 3.35 2.41
CA VAL A 142 3.05 3.85 3.48
C VAL A 142 2.45 2.70 4.30
N SER A 143 2.13 1.60 3.62
CA SER A 143 1.38 0.48 4.20
C SER A 143 1.73 -0.85 3.53
N ILE A 144 1.97 -1.89 4.34
CA ILE A 144 2.13 -3.26 3.88
C ILE A 144 1.39 -4.22 4.82
N VAL A 145 0.71 -5.22 4.25
CA VAL A 145 0.04 -6.27 5.04
C VAL A 145 0.92 -7.51 5.04
N LEU A 146 1.33 -7.93 6.23
CA LEU A 146 2.12 -9.15 6.43
C LEU A 146 1.17 -10.36 6.57
N PRO A 147 1.45 -11.49 5.91
CA PRO A 147 0.56 -12.66 5.94
C PRO A 147 0.70 -13.43 7.25
N GLU A 148 -0.39 -14.02 7.76
CA GLU A 148 -0.39 -14.79 9.02
C GLU A 148 0.49 -16.06 8.97
N SER A 149 0.95 -16.47 7.79
CA SER A 149 1.94 -17.53 7.55
C SER A 149 3.39 -17.11 7.85
N LEU A 150 3.67 -15.82 8.02
CA LEU A 150 5.02 -15.29 8.17
C LEU A 150 5.68 -15.78 9.47
N THR A 151 6.86 -16.41 9.37
CA THR A 151 7.65 -16.87 10.51
C THR A 151 8.88 -16.01 10.76
N THR A 152 9.38 -15.29 9.75
CA THR A 152 10.68 -14.61 9.79
C THR A 152 10.64 -13.24 9.10
N LEU A 153 11.11 -12.22 9.81
CA LEU A 153 11.59 -10.96 9.25
C LEU A 153 13.11 -10.90 9.40
N ASP A 154 13.83 -10.95 8.27
CA ASP A 154 15.29 -10.92 8.28
C ASP A 154 15.86 -9.50 8.45
N ARG A 155 17.18 -9.45 8.59
CA ARG A 155 17.94 -8.25 8.95
C ARG A 155 17.66 -7.11 7.96
N GLY A 156 17.35 -5.92 8.49
CA GLY A 156 17.05 -4.75 7.66
C GLY A 156 15.81 -4.85 6.75
N ALA A 157 14.90 -5.82 6.93
CA ALA A 157 13.80 -6.10 6.00
C ALA A 157 12.97 -4.87 5.55
N PHE A 158 12.75 -3.88 6.43
CA PHE A 158 12.09 -2.60 6.15
C PHE A 158 12.98 -1.37 6.44
N ALA A 159 14.31 -1.53 6.43
CA ALA A 159 15.24 -0.44 6.70
C ALA A 159 14.99 0.77 5.75
N ALA A 160 15.04 1.98 6.29
CA ALA A 160 14.77 3.22 5.55
C ALA A 160 13.41 3.29 4.80
N CYS A 161 12.39 2.51 5.24
CA CYS A 161 10.99 2.72 4.84
C CYS A 161 10.41 3.98 5.51
N THR A 162 10.94 5.15 5.16
CA THR A 162 10.70 6.41 5.88
C THR A 162 9.24 6.90 5.89
N SER A 163 8.38 6.40 4.99
CA SER A 163 6.93 6.71 4.98
C SER A 163 6.04 5.71 5.72
N LEU A 164 6.58 4.58 6.21
CA LEU A 164 5.81 3.49 6.81
C LEU A 164 5.32 3.89 8.20
N GLN A 165 4.02 4.16 8.32
CA GLN A 165 3.43 4.76 9.53
C GLN A 165 2.97 3.73 10.56
N GLU A 166 2.44 2.61 10.09
CA GLU A 166 1.94 1.51 10.92
C GLU A 166 2.29 0.14 10.34
N LEU A 167 2.55 -0.82 11.22
CA LEU A 167 2.79 -2.21 10.84
C LEU A 167 2.24 -3.17 11.92
N ASN A 168 1.64 -4.27 11.49
CA ASN A 168 1.28 -5.39 12.35
C ASN A 168 2.14 -6.61 11.99
N VAL A 169 2.94 -7.08 12.94
CA VAL A 169 3.77 -8.28 12.81
C VAL A 169 2.99 -9.48 13.37
N PRO A 170 2.62 -10.47 12.53
CA PRO A 170 1.72 -11.57 12.92
C PRO A 170 2.20 -12.41 14.11
N ALA A 171 1.25 -13.07 14.78
CA ALA A 171 1.55 -13.91 15.95
C ALA A 171 2.37 -15.17 15.61
N GLY A 172 2.42 -15.57 14.33
CA GLY A 172 3.26 -16.66 13.83
C GLY A 172 4.75 -16.34 13.73
N VAL A 173 5.15 -15.06 13.80
CA VAL A 173 6.55 -14.64 13.63
C VAL A 173 7.40 -15.12 14.80
N ALA A 174 8.35 -15.99 14.51
CA ALA A 174 9.29 -16.56 15.48
C ALA A 174 10.60 -15.74 15.56
N TYR A 175 10.96 -15.06 14.48
CA TYR A 175 12.21 -14.30 14.36
C TYR A 175 11.98 -12.94 13.72
N ILE A 176 12.55 -11.90 14.34
CA ILE A 176 12.74 -10.57 13.78
C ILE A 176 14.21 -10.26 14.05
N HIS A 177 15.01 -10.09 12.99
CA HIS A 177 16.45 -9.89 13.10
C HIS A 177 16.84 -8.40 13.21
N GLU A 178 18.13 -8.14 13.41
CA GLU A 178 18.67 -6.79 13.62
C GLU A 178 18.35 -5.81 12.48
N GLU A 179 18.25 -4.53 12.82
CA GLU A 179 17.99 -3.40 11.90
C GLU A 179 16.66 -3.45 11.12
N ALA A 180 15.78 -4.43 11.37
CA ALA A 180 14.56 -4.67 10.59
C ALA A 180 13.65 -3.45 10.35
N PHE A 181 13.64 -2.47 11.26
CA PHE A 181 12.87 -1.22 11.19
C PHE A 181 13.74 0.05 11.31
N THR A 182 15.06 -0.06 11.21
CA THR A 182 15.99 1.08 11.29
C THR A 182 15.59 2.18 10.30
N ALA A 183 15.52 3.42 10.77
CA ALA A 183 15.13 4.60 9.99
C ALA A 183 13.73 4.53 9.32
N CYS A 184 12.78 3.79 9.91
CA CYS A 184 11.35 3.96 9.60
C CYS A 184 10.80 5.26 10.21
N GLU A 185 11.30 6.42 9.80
CA GLU A 185 11.13 7.71 10.49
C GLU A 185 9.66 8.14 10.74
N ALA A 186 8.69 7.72 9.91
CA ALA A 186 7.27 8.00 10.11
C ALA A 186 6.52 6.98 10.99
N MET A 187 7.17 5.92 11.47
CA MET A 187 6.51 4.83 12.20
C MET A 187 6.06 5.28 13.59
N THR A 188 4.74 5.35 13.78
CA THR A 188 4.10 5.75 15.04
C THR A 188 3.39 4.58 15.73
N SER A 189 3.11 3.50 15.01
CA SER A 189 2.43 2.30 15.52
C SER A 189 3.13 1.04 15.04
N LEU A 190 3.59 0.20 15.97
CA LEU A 190 4.11 -1.13 15.65
C LEU A 190 3.45 -2.15 16.56
N THR A 191 2.67 -3.07 16.00
CA THR A 191 2.08 -4.19 16.74
C THR A 191 2.94 -5.43 16.56
N ILE A 192 3.32 -6.06 17.67
CA ILE A 192 4.05 -7.33 17.70
C ILE A 192 3.11 -8.38 18.32
N GLY A 193 2.42 -9.16 17.47
CA GLY A 193 1.50 -10.20 17.91
C GLY A 193 2.18 -11.44 18.49
N SER A 194 3.48 -11.61 18.22
CA SER A 194 4.27 -12.72 18.74
C SER A 194 4.72 -12.47 20.19
N SER A 195 4.38 -13.39 21.09
CA SER A 195 4.72 -13.28 22.52
C SER A 195 6.13 -13.75 22.87
N THR A 196 6.82 -14.42 21.93
CA THR A 196 8.11 -15.10 22.16
C THR A 196 9.30 -14.45 21.46
N VAL A 197 9.10 -13.47 20.59
CA VAL A 197 10.21 -12.73 19.96
C VAL A 197 10.96 -11.88 20.97
N LYS A 198 12.29 -11.92 20.87
CA LYS A 198 13.21 -11.11 21.68
C LYS A 198 13.64 -9.90 20.89
N TYR A 199 13.73 -8.76 21.57
CA TYR A 199 14.29 -7.57 20.96
C TYR A 199 15.79 -7.75 20.68
N GLU A 200 16.16 -7.73 19.40
CA GLU A 200 17.54 -7.93 18.94
C GLU A 200 17.96 -6.77 18.03
N ASN A 201 18.00 -5.54 18.58
CA ASN A 201 18.46 -4.32 17.89
C ASN A 201 17.71 -4.05 16.58
N TRP A 202 16.38 -4.11 16.61
CA TRP A 202 15.53 -3.93 15.42
C TRP A 202 15.49 -2.48 14.88
N GLY A 203 16.08 -1.51 15.59
CA GLY A 203 16.14 -0.10 15.19
C GLY A 203 14.98 0.75 15.75
N LEU A 204 14.39 0.35 16.87
CA LEU A 204 13.24 1.04 17.47
C LEU A 204 13.61 2.15 18.47
N GLU A 205 14.87 2.22 18.93
CA GLU A 205 15.33 3.21 19.91
C GLU A 205 15.30 4.66 19.39
N ASP A 206 15.52 4.85 18.09
CA ASP A 206 15.62 6.17 17.45
C ASP A 206 14.27 6.70 16.93
N LEU A 207 13.17 5.99 17.13
CA LEU A 207 11.82 6.35 16.65
C LEU A 207 11.05 7.15 17.74
N PRO A 208 10.94 8.49 17.63
CA PRO A 208 10.58 9.34 18.77
C PRO A 208 9.09 9.31 19.16
N ASP A 209 8.22 9.13 18.16
CA ASP A 209 6.75 9.14 18.33
C ASP A 209 6.15 7.71 18.28
N LEU A 210 6.99 6.67 18.31
CA LEU A 210 6.56 5.27 18.29
C LEU A 210 5.77 4.90 19.54
N THR A 211 4.64 4.22 19.35
CA THR A 211 3.95 3.40 20.34
C THR A 211 3.98 1.93 19.91
N LEU A 212 4.53 1.07 20.77
CA LEU A 212 4.64 -0.36 20.57
C LEU A 212 3.46 -1.10 21.21
N TYR A 213 2.73 -1.90 20.43
CA TYR A 213 1.60 -2.70 20.92
C TYR A 213 2.03 -4.16 21.06
N VAL A 214 1.96 -4.69 22.29
CA VAL A 214 2.56 -5.98 22.67
C VAL A 214 1.67 -6.77 23.63
N THR A 215 1.70 -8.09 23.54
CA THR A 215 1.03 -8.97 24.52
C THR A 215 1.65 -8.81 25.91
N GLU A 216 0.82 -8.72 26.95
CA GLU A 216 1.29 -8.63 28.35
C GLU A 216 2.18 -9.84 28.71
N GLY A 217 3.33 -9.58 29.34
CA GLY A 217 4.28 -10.61 29.78
C GLY A 217 5.21 -11.18 28.70
N SER A 218 5.04 -10.81 27.42
CA SER A 218 5.95 -11.18 26.32
C SER A 218 7.41 -10.73 26.55
N GLU A 219 8.36 -11.37 25.87
CA GLU A 219 9.78 -10.98 25.99
C GLU A 219 10.03 -9.56 25.43
N ILE A 220 9.35 -9.17 24.35
CA ILE A 220 9.36 -7.82 23.81
C ILE A 220 8.72 -6.77 24.76
N ALA A 221 7.68 -7.12 25.51
CA ALA A 221 7.13 -6.23 26.55
C ALA A 221 8.11 -5.98 27.70
N GLN A 222 8.92 -6.97 28.08
CA GLN A 222 9.97 -6.81 29.09
C GLN A 222 11.08 -5.88 28.59
N TRP A 223 11.44 -5.93 27.31
CA TRP A 223 12.34 -4.95 26.70
C TRP A 223 11.74 -3.54 26.75
N ALA A 224 10.52 -3.34 26.27
CA ALA A 224 9.88 -2.01 26.21
C ALA A 224 9.75 -1.35 27.61
N GLN A 225 9.46 -2.14 28.63
CA GLN A 225 9.48 -1.72 30.04
C GLN A 225 10.85 -1.24 30.52
N SER A 226 11.93 -1.71 29.91
CA SER A 226 13.33 -1.41 30.28
C SER A 226 13.97 -0.32 29.43
N SER A 227 13.57 -0.18 28.16
CA SER A 227 14.12 0.82 27.22
C SER A 227 13.49 2.19 27.39
N GLY A 228 12.23 2.26 27.82
CA GLY A 228 11.49 3.52 27.99
C GLY A 228 10.80 4.01 26.72
N VAL A 229 10.78 3.21 25.65
CA VAL A 229 9.92 3.41 24.46
C VAL A 229 8.46 3.36 24.90
N ASN A 230 7.57 4.16 24.28
CA ASN A 230 6.14 4.10 24.61
C ASN A 230 5.56 2.75 24.19
N TYR A 231 4.78 2.12 25.05
CA TYR A 231 4.11 0.86 24.73
C TYR A 231 2.69 0.81 25.31
N SER A 232 1.90 -0.14 24.82
CA SER A 232 0.58 -0.50 25.35
C SER A 232 0.31 -1.99 25.17
N PHE A 233 -0.53 -2.55 26.04
CA PHE A 233 -0.92 -3.95 25.97
C PHE A 233 -2.14 -4.17 25.07
N VAL A 234 -2.15 -5.31 24.39
CA VAL A 234 -3.23 -5.82 23.53
C VAL A 234 -3.57 -7.27 23.88
#